data_AF-A0A2V6SQG6-F1
#
_entry.id   AF-A0A2V6SQG6-F1
#
_cell.length_a   1.000
_cell.length_b   1.000
_cell.length_c   1.000
_cell.angle_alpha   90.00
_cell.angle_beta   90.00
_cell.angle_gamma   90.00
#
_symmetry.space_group_name_H-M   'P 1'
#
loop_
_entity.id
_entity.type
_entity.pdbx_description
1 polymer ?
#
loop_
_entity_poly.entity_id
_entity_poly.type
_entity_poly.pdbx_seq_one_letter_code
_entity_poly.pdbx_strand_id
1 'polypeptide(L)' 'LTPRILAYPYGSHDDDVERRAREAGYVAAFDVRRQGNPSFAQPLAIHRSQVYSEMSLEDFAKNLNTFNQEAIK' A
#
# COMPACT_ATOMS: atom_id res chain seq x y z
N LEU A 1 20.73 2.94 12.73
CA LEU A 1 19.60 3.64 12.09
C LEU A 1 18.35 2.82 12.36
N THR A 2 17.34 3.38 13.01
CA THR A 2 16.06 2.70 13.22
C THR A 2 15.22 2.84 11.95
N PRO A 3 14.69 1.74 11.37
CA PRO A 3 13.85 1.83 10.18
C PRO A 3 12.57 2.61 10.52
N ARG A 4 12.23 3.61 9.69
CA ARG A 4 11.03 4.45 9.87
C ARG A 4 9.86 4.07 8.96
N ILE A 5 10.03 3.00 8.19
CA ILE A 5 9.06 2.52 7.22
C ILE A 5 8.87 1.03 7.44
N LEU A 6 7.62 0.58 7.37
CA LEU A 6 7.26 -0.82 7.59
C LEU A 6 6.45 -1.38 6.40
N ALA A 7 6.47 -2.70 6.24
CA ALA A 7 5.52 -3.40 5.38
C ALA A 7 4.70 -4.33 6.26
N TYR A 8 3.37 -4.22 6.21
CA TYR A 8 2.51 -5.10 6.98
C TYR A 8 2.64 -6.54 6.48
N PRO A 9 2.79 -7.54 7.38
CA PRO A 9 2.79 -8.94 6.98
C PRO A 9 1.52 -9.26 6.19
N TYR A 10 1.70 -9.77 4.97
CA TYR A 10 0.60 -10.06 4.04
C TYR A 10 -0.33 -8.86 3.75
N GLY A 11 0.12 -7.64 4.05
CA GLY A 11 -0.65 -6.40 3.93
C GLY A 11 -1.80 -6.22 4.92
N SER A 12 -1.90 -7.05 5.96
CA SER A 12 -3.00 -6.96 6.93
C SER A 12 -2.74 -5.88 7.97
N HIS A 13 -3.71 -4.98 8.15
CA HIS A 13 -3.70 -3.94 9.16
C HIS A 13 -5.12 -3.46 9.47
N ASP A 14 -5.24 -2.75 10.59
CA ASP A 14 -6.44 -2.05 11.04
C ASP A 14 -6.04 -0.75 11.75
N ASP A 15 -7.03 0.05 12.16
CA ASP A 15 -6.82 1.35 12.81
C ASP A 15 -5.94 1.25 14.07
N ASP A 16 -6.03 0.14 14.82
CA ASP A 16 -5.26 -0.08 16.04
C ASP A 16 -3.78 -0.40 15.73
N VAL A 17 -3.53 -1.20 14.69
CA VAL A 17 -2.19 -1.48 14.17
C VAL A 17 -1.56 -0.21 13.62
N GLU A 18 -2.29 0.58 12.83
CA GLU A 18 -1.83 1.86 12.31
C GLU A 18 -1.48 2.85 13.43
N ARG A 19 -2.33 2.95 14.47
CA ARG A 19 -2.06 3.80 15.63
C ARG A 19 -0.77 3.39 16.35
N ARG A 20 -0.58 2.09 16.59
CA ARG A 20 0.64 1.57 17.23
C ARG A 20 1.89 1.80 16.38
N ALA A 21 1.78 1.66 15.06
CA ALA A 21 2.88 1.98 14.15
C ALA A 21 3.29 3.45 14.26
N ARG A 22 2.31 4.36 14.34
CA ARG A 22 2.57 5.80 14.55
C ARG A 22 3.27 6.06 15.89
N GLU A 23 2.75 5.47 16.98
CA GLU A 23 3.33 5.60 18.33
C GLU A 23 4.76 5.06 18.42
N ALA A 24 5.08 4.03 17.64
CA ALA A 24 6.43 3.47 17.52
C ALA A 24 7.38 4.31 16.63
N GLY A 25 6.91 5.41 16.04
CA GLY A 25 7.72 6.34 15.25
C GLY A 25 7.85 5.99 13.76
N TYR A 26 7.00 5.09 13.24
CA TYR A 26 6.92 4.86 11.80
C TYR A 26 6.21 6.02 11.10
N VAL A 27 6.74 6.40 9.94
CA VAL A 27 6.22 7.53 9.14
C VAL A 27 5.50 7.08 7.89
N ALA A 28 5.70 5.81 7.49
CA ALA A 28 5.00 5.20 6.37
C ALA A 28 4.86 3.69 6.56
N ALA A 29 3.81 3.12 6.00
CA ALA A 29 3.56 1.69 5.98
C ALA A 29 2.89 1.24 4.68
N PHE A 30 3.17 0.00 4.28
CA PHE A 30 2.67 -0.56 3.03
C PHE A 30 1.81 -1.79 3.24
N ASP A 31 0.72 -1.89 2.47
CA ASP A 31 -0.06 -3.11 2.31
C ASP A 31 0.26 -3.82 0.97
N VAL A 32 -0.61 -4.75 0.56
CA VAL A 32 -0.51 -5.51 -0.69
C VAL A 32 -1.76 -5.39 -1.57
N ARG A 33 -2.63 -4.42 -1.27
CA ARG A 33 -3.84 -4.14 -2.03
C ARG A 33 -3.46 -3.38 -3.29
N ARG A 34 -3.99 -3.81 -4.44
CA ARG A 34 -3.74 -3.18 -5.74
C ARG A 34 -4.66 -1.97 -5.92
N GLN A 35 -4.21 -0.81 -5.47
CA GLN A 35 -4.93 0.47 -5.58
C GLN A 35 -3.96 1.61 -5.91
N GLY A 36 -4.50 2.76 -6.34
CA GLY A 36 -3.71 3.96 -6.58
C GLY A 36 -3.24 4.61 -5.28
N ASN A 37 -2.11 5.33 -5.34
CA ASN A 37 -1.63 6.14 -4.22
C ASN A 37 -1.65 7.62 -4.62
N PRO A 38 -2.81 8.31 -4.51
CA PRO A 38 -2.86 9.74 -4.75
C PRO A 38 -1.96 10.51 -3.77
N SER A 39 -1.67 11.78 -4.04
CA SER A 39 -0.84 12.62 -3.16
C SER A 39 -1.39 12.78 -1.74
N PHE A 40 -2.68 12.52 -1.55
CA PHE A 40 -3.40 12.53 -0.27
C PHE A 40 -3.63 11.13 0.33
N ALA A 41 -2.94 10.09 -0.16
CA ALA A 41 -3.03 8.75 0.42
C ALA A 41 -2.59 8.74 1.89
N GLN A 42 -3.18 7.84 2.68
CA GLN A 42 -2.83 7.69 4.10
C GLN A 42 -1.42 7.11 4.22
N PRO A 43 -0.45 7.79 4.87
CA PRO A 43 0.95 7.34 4.87
C PRO A 43 1.17 5.95 5.47
N LEU A 44 0.33 5.55 6.42
CA LEU A 44 0.39 4.24 7.06
C LEU A 44 -0.48 3.18 6.37
N ALA A 45 -0.99 3.44 5.16
CA ALA A 45 -1.77 2.47 4.40
C ALA A 45 -1.48 2.57 2.89
N ILE A 46 -0.21 2.73 2.51
CA ILE A 46 0.19 2.88 1.10
C ILE A 46 0.04 1.53 0.38
N HIS A 47 -0.59 1.58 -0.78
CA HIS A 47 -0.96 0.40 -1.56
C HIS A 47 0.19 -0.10 -2.43
N ARG A 48 0.27 -1.43 -2.63
CA ARG A 48 1.25 -2.05 -3.53
C ARG A 48 0.60 -3.12 -4.39
N SER A 49 0.96 -3.12 -5.67
CA SER A 49 0.65 -4.22 -6.58
C SER A 49 1.65 -5.36 -6.37
N GLN A 50 1.15 -6.55 -6.04
CA GLN A 50 1.99 -7.74 -5.98
C GLN A 50 2.44 -8.16 -7.38
N VAL A 51 3.64 -8.73 -7.50
CA VAL A 51 4.17 -9.31 -8.74
C VAL A 51 4.35 -10.80 -8.49
N TYR A 52 3.69 -11.63 -9.29
CA TYR A 52 3.74 -13.07 -9.15
C TYR A 52 4.59 -13.70 -10.26
N SER A 53 5.15 -14.87 -9.98
CA SER A 53 6.05 -15.60 -10.88
C SER A 53 5.43 -15.95 -12.24
N GLU A 54 4.11 -16.11 -12.27
CA GLU A 54 3.32 -16.54 -13.41
C GLU A 54 2.78 -15.38 -14.24
N MET A 55 2.99 -14.13 -13.82
CA MET A 55 2.57 -12.96 -14.60
C MET A 55 3.35 -12.89 -15.91
N SER A 56 2.62 -12.80 -17.03
CA SER A 56 3.23 -12.35 -18.28
C SER A 56 3.57 -10.86 -18.23
N LEU A 57 4.33 -10.38 -19.20
CA LEU A 57 4.59 -8.94 -19.34
C LEU A 57 3.28 -8.14 -19.55
N GLU A 58 2.30 -8.73 -20.25
CA GLU A 58 0.99 -8.12 -20.44
C GLU A 58 0.21 -8.04 -19.12
N ASP A 59 0.23 -9.10 -18.32
CA ASP A 59 -0.40 -9.12 -17.00
C ASP A 59 0.24 -8.09 -16.08
N PHE A 60 1.57 -7.98 -16.09
CA PHE A 60 2.30 -6.96 -15.36
C PHE A 60 1.89 -5.55 -15.79
N ALA A 61 1.81 -5.28 -17.10
CA ALA A 61 1.39 -3.98 -17.62
C ALA A 61 -0.05 -3.63 -17.18
N LYS A 62 -0.98 -4.60 -17.21
CA LYS A 62 -2.34 -4.42 -16.69
C LYS A 62 -2.35 -4.18 -15.17
N ASN A 63 -1.47 -4.86 -14.43
CA ASN A 63 -1.33 -4.73 -12.98
C ASN A 63 -0.93 -3.31 -12.54
N LEU A 64 -0.20 -2.57 -13.38
CA LEU A 64 0.18 -1.17 -13.16
C LEU A 64 -0.97 -0.18 -13.33
N ASN A 65 -2.05 -0.54 -14.02
CA ASN A 65 -3.20 0.34 -14.20
C ASN A 65 -4.09 0.34 -12.94
N THR A 66 -3.83 1.29 -12.04
CA THR A 66 -4.51 1.42 -10.74
C THR A 66 -5.49 2.59 -10.68
N PHE A 67 -5.74 3.27 -11.81
CA PHE A 67 -6.72 4.34 -11.87
C PHE A 67 -8.12 3.76 -11.61
N ASN A 68 -8.76 4.26 -10.56
CA ASN A 68 -10.15 3.98 -10.28
C ASN A 68 -10.91 5.31 -10.34
N GLN A 69 -12.06 5.31 -11.02
CA GLN A 69 -12.87 6.50 -11.15
C GLN A 69 -13.59 6.75 -9.81
N GLU A 70 -13.02 7.63 -8.99
CA GLU A 70 -13.67 8.10 -7.77
C GLU A 70 -14.84 9.01 -8.16
N ALA A 71 -16.03 8.73 -7.64
CA ALA A 71 -17.16 9.65 -7.75
C ALA A 71 -16.89 10.84 -6.84
N ILE A 72 -16.47 11.97 -7.42
CA ILE A 72 -16.38 13.24 -6.69
C ILE A 72 -17.82 13.62 -6.29
N LYS A 73 -18.13 13.51 -4.99
CA LYS A 73 -19.37 14.03 -4.39
C LYS A 73 -19.12 15.40 -3.79
#